data_AF-A0AAV0WAB7-F1
#
_entry.id   AF-A0AAV0WAB7-F1
#
_cell.length_a   1.000
_cell.length_b   1.000
_cell.length_c   1.000
_cell.angle_alpha   90.00
_cell.angle_beta   90.00
_cell.angle_gamma   90.00
#
_symmetry.space_group_name_H-M   'P 1'
#
loop_
_entity.id
_entity.type
_entity.pdbx_description
1 polymer ?
#
loop_
_entity_poly.entity_id
_entity_poly.type
_entity_poly.pdbx_seq_one_letter_code
_entity_poly.pdbx_strand_id
1 'polypeptide(L)'
;MPRTCGRQTNRVNVNAKDPEEYYKISIFIQFLDNLINQLHYRFDKRLQQIMPLEGLIPTNFGYYDDTSILAAASVYENDFSVSMMSCRKAQIFIWKKQWESETNLPGSAVEALQH
;
A
#
# COMPACT_ATOMS: atom_id res chain seq x y z
N MET A 1 0.56 -23.72 -31.31
CA MET A 1 0.78 -25.15 -31.59
C MET A 1 -0.11 -25.97 -30.66
N PRO A 2 -1.09 -26.75 -31.14
CA PRO A 2 -1.92 -27.57 -30.25
C PRO A 2 -1.13 -28.81 -29.82
N ARG A 3 -1.18 -29.15 -28.52
CA ARG A 3 -0.51 -30.34 -27.97
C ARG A 3 -1.45 -31.54 -27.92
N THR A 4 -0.90 -32.70 -28.24
CA THR A 4 -1.54 -34.00 -28.43
C THR A 4 -1.78 -34.74 -27.11
N CYS A 5 -2.61 -34.22 -26.22
CA CYS A 5 -3.02 -34.94 -25.00
C CYS A 5 -4.50 -35.33 -25.06
N GLY A 6 -4.80 -36.63 -24.89
CA GLY A 6 -6.08 -37.25 -25.26
C GLY A 6 -7.30 -36.92 -24.39
N ARG A 7 -7.16 -36.38 -23.18
CA ARG A 7 -8.30 -35.90 -22.37
C ARG A 7 -7.84 -34.94 -21.26
N GLN A 8 -8.33 -33.70 -21.28
CA GLN A 8 -8.17 -32.76 -20.16
C GLN A 8 -9.49 -32.69 -19.39
N THR A 9 -9.54 -33.21 -18.16
CA THR A 9 -10.76 -33.26 -17.33
C THR A 9 -10.99 -31.99 -16.52
N ASN A 10 -9.94 -31.21 -16.24
CA ASN A 10 -10.01 -29.97 -15.44
C ASN A 10 -10.06 -28.70 -16.30
N ARG A 11 -10.26 -28.82 -17.62
CA ARG A 11 -10.29 -27.65 -18.49
C ARG A 11 -11.66 -27.02 -18.48
N VAL A 12 -11.70 -25.69 -18.43
CA VAL A 12 -12.95 -24.94 -18.61
C VAL A 12 -13.46 -25.21 -20.03
N ASN A 13 -14.62 -25.86 -20.12
CA ASN A 13 -15.24 -26.27 -21.37
C ASN A 13 -16.20 -25.18 -21.85
N VAL A 14 -15.66 -23.97 -22.09
CA VAL A 14 -16.44 -22.84 -22.60
C VAL A 14 -16.76 -23.09 -24.07
N ASN A 15 -18.04 -22.96 -24.42
CA ASN A 15 -18.48 -23.03 -25.81
C ASN A 15 -18.09 -21.71 -26.50
N ALA A 16 -17.03 -21.73 -27.31
CA ALA A 16 -16.51 -20.56 -28.01
C ALA A 16 -16.45 -20.87 -29.51
N LYS A 17 -16.77 -19.87 -30.34
CA LYS A 17 -16.82 -20.04 -31.81
C LYS A 17 -15.42 -19.99 -32.42
N ASP A 18 -14.54 -19.19 -31.81
CA ASP A 18 -13.17 -18.97 -32.29
C ASP A 18 -12.12 -19.20 -31.18
N PRO A 19 -10.87 -19.59 -31.53
CA PRO A 19 -9.78 -19.78 -30.55
C PRO A 19 -9.46 -18.53 -29.73
N GLU A 20 -9.65 -17.34 -30.32
CA GLU A 20 -9.45 -16.05 -29.64
C GLU A 20 -10.50 -15.83 -28.54
N GLU A 21 -11.77 -16.12 -28.83
CA GLU A 21 -12.87 -16.05 -27.87
C GLU A 21 -12.66 -17.05 -26.73
N TYR A 22 -12.20 -18.26 -27.05
CA TYR A 22 -11.83 -19.26 -26.03
C TYR A 22 -10.72 -18.73 -25.11
N TYR A 23 -9.65 -18.14 -25.66
CA TYR A 23 -8.56 -17.58 -24.88
C TYR A 23 -9.04 -16.42 -23.98
N LYS A 24 -9.88 -15.54 -24.51
CA LYS A 24 -10.45 -14.41 -23.78
C LYS A 24 -11.20 -14.89 -22.53
N ILE A 25 -12.10 -15.85 -22.67
CA ILE A 25 -12.96 -16.31 -21.57
C ILE A 25 -12.21 -17.22 -20.59
N SER A 26 -11.37 -18.12 -21.09
CA SER A 26 -10.72 -19.14 -20.26
C SER A 26 -9.47 -18.66 -19.52
N ILE A 27 -8.84 -17.57 -19.97
CA ILE A 27 -7.57 -17.11 -19.40
C ILE A 27 -7.60 -15.60 -19.17
N PHE A 28 -7.86 -14.81 -20.21
CA PHE A 28 -7.65 -13.36 -20.14
C PHE A 28 -8.58 -12.67 -19.13
N ILE A 29 -9.88 -12.95 -19.16
CA ILE A 29 -10.85 -12.37 -18.22
C ILE A 29 -10.51 -12.78 -16.79
N GLN A 30 -10.23 -14.07 -16.55
CA GLN A 30 -9.88 -14.57 -15.22
C GLN A 30 -8.59 -13.93 -14.69
N PHE A 31 -7.62 -13.67 -15.57
CA PHE A 31 -6.41 -12.94 -15.23
C PHE A 31 -6.72 -11.49 -14.86
N LEU A 32 -7.55 -10.79 -15.64
CA LEU A 32 -7.96 -9.40 -15.34
C LEU A 32 -8.72 -9.32 -14.02
N ASP A 33 -9.65 -10.24 -13.76
CA ASP A 33 -10.40 -10.28 -12.50
C ASP A 33 -9.45 -10.49 -11.32
N ASN A 34 -8.47 -11.39 -11.45
CA ASN A 34 -7.44 -11.60 -10.43
C ASN A 34 -6.58 -10.34 -10.24
N LEU A 35 -6.18 -9.66 -11.31
CA LEU A 35 -5.41 -8.43 -11.24
C LEU A 35 -6.19 -7.33 -10.49
N ILE A 36 -7.47 -7.15 -10.82
CA ILE A 36 -8.37 -6.21 -10.15
C ILE A 36 -8.50 -6.57 -8.66
N ASN A 37 -8.70 -7.84 -8.33
CA ASN A 37 -8.77 -8.31 -6.94
C ASN A 37 -7.46 -8.05 -6.17
N GLN A 38 -6.30 -8.25 -6.81
CA GLN A 38 -5.02 -7.93 -6.22
C GLN A 38 -4.84 -6.44 -5.96
N LEU A 39 -5.30 -5.58 -6.88
CA LEU A 39 -5.29 -4.13 -6.68
C LEU A 39 -6.19 -3.73 -5.51
N HIS A 40 -7.41 -4.25 -5.43
CA HIS A 40 -8.29 -3.99 -4.29
C HIS A 40 -7.73 -4.48 -2.97
N TYR A 41 -7.10 -5.67 -2.95
CA TYR A 41 -6.47 -6.22 -1.76
C TYR A 41 -5.27 -5.39 -1.29
N ARG A 42 -4.46 -4.88 -2.23
CA ARG A 42 -3.30 -4.06 -1.89
C ARG A 42 -3.71 -2.64 -1.48
N PHE A 43 -4.63 -2.01 -2.21
CA PHE A 43 -5.11 -0.64 -1.97
C PHE A 43 -6.41 -0.61 -1.17
N ASP A 44 -6.45 -1.37 -0.08
CA ASP A 44 -7.60 -1.40 0.80
C ASP A 44 -7.71 -0.10 1.62
N LYS A 45 -8.89 0.15 2.21
CA LYS A 45 -9.18 1.30 3.10
C LYS A 45 -8.17 1.42 4.23
N ARG A 46 -7.55 0.32 4.66
CA ARG A 46 -6.47 0.34 5.65
C ARG A 46 -5.28 1.19 5.19
N LEU A 47 -4.89 1.13 3.92
CA LEU A 47 -3.82 1.99 3.40
C LEU A 47 -4.20 3.47 3.44
N GLN A 48 -5.47 3.80 3.16
CA GLN A 48 -5.95 5.18 3.26
C GLN A 48 -5.84 5.73 4.69
N GLN A 49 -6.06 4.89 5.70
CA GLN A 49 -5.90 5.28 7.12
C GLN A 49 -4.45 5.50 7.51
N ILE A 50 -3.50 4.81 6.86
CA ILE A 50 -2.06 4.82 7.19
C ILE A 50 -1.31 5.88 6.37
N MET A 51 -1.80 6.22 5.18
CA MET A 51 -1.19 7.18 4.25
C MET A 51 -0.76 8.52 4.89
N PRO A 52 -1.50 9.11 5.86
CA PRO A 52 -1.04 10.33 6.53
C PRO A 52 0.32 10.22 7.24
N LEU A 53 0.82 9.02 7.55
CA LEU A 53 2.16 8.83 8.11
C LEU A 53 3.28 9.25 7.14
N GLU A 54 3.01 9.37 5.84
CA GLU A 54 3.95 9.98 4.90
C GLU A 54 4.27 11.44 5.27
N GLY A 55 3.40 12.11 6.02
CA GLY A 55 3.65 13.43 6.60
C GLY A 55 4.72 13.45 7.71
N LEU A 56 5.30 12.30 8.07
CA LEU A 56 6.51 12.23 8.91
C LEU A 56 7.80 12.40 8.09
N ILE A 57 7.73 12.21 6.77
CA ILE A 57 8.86 12.45 5.87
C ILE A 57 9.05 13.97 5.76
N PRO A 58 10.26 14.49 6.03
CA PRO A 58 10.50 15.93 6.05
C PRO A 58 10.12 16.69 4.78
N THR A 59 10.33 16.11 3.60
CA THR A 59 9.89 16.71 2.31
C THR A 59 8.37 16.88 2.21
N ASN A 60 7.59 16.08 2.94
CA ASN A 60 6.14 16.09 2.88
C ASN A 60 5.51 16.87 4.05
N PHE A 61 6.30 17.62 4.81
CA PHE A 61 5.76 18.49 5.86
C PHE A 61 4.83 19.54 5.25
N GLY A 62 3.56 19.51 5.68
CA GLY A 62 2.51 20.44 5.24
C GLY A 62 1.43 19.83 4.35
N TYR A 63 1.59 18.62 3.83
CA TYR A 63 0.54 17.95 3.04
C TYR A 63 -0.56 17.31 3.90
N TYR A 64 -0.25 16.96 5.15
CA TYR A 64 -1.15 16.28 6.07
C TYR A 64 -1.34 17.07 7.37
N ASP A 65 -2.56 17.04 7.90
CA ASP A 65 -2.87 17.66 9.20
C ASP A 65 -2.37 16.80 10.37
N ASP A 66 -1.98 17.44 11.46
CA ASP A 66 -1.42 16.76 12.64
C ASP A 66 -2.43 15.79 13.26
N THR A 67 -3.72 16.11 13.18
CA THR A 67 -4.79 15.23 13.65
C THR A 67 -4.87 13.94 12.83
N SER A 68 -4.64 14.03 11.51
CA SER A 68 -4.65 12.89 10.61
C SER A 68 -3.44 11.98 10.80
N ILE A 69 -2.26 12.57 11.06
CA ILE A 69 -1.02 11.82 11.36
C ILE A 69 -1.18 11.05 12.68
N LEU A 70 -1.76 11.69 13.70
CA LEU A 70 -2.00 11.04 15.00
C LEU A 70 -3.03 9.91 14.91
N ALA A 71 -4.09 10.10 14.10
CA ALA A 71 -5.08 9.05 13.83
C ALA A 71 -4.48 7.88 13.03
N ALA A 72 -3.56 8.14 12.10
CA ALA A 72 -2.85 7.08 11.41
C ALA A 72 -1.88 6.33 12.35
N ALA A 73 -1.21 7.05 13.26
CA ALA A 73 -0.35 6.45 14.26
C ALA A 73 -1.11 5.61 15.31
N SER A 74 -2.42 5.84 15.49
CA SER A 74 -3.23 5.03 16.41
C SER A 74 -3.41 3.58 15.93
N VAL A 75 -3.26 3.34 14.64
CA VAL A 75 -3.31 1.98 14.06
C VAL A 75 -2.23 1.06 14.65
N TYR A 76 -1.09 1.64 15.02
CA TYR A 76 0.07 0.93 15.54
C TYR A 76 0.17 1.00 17.07
N GLU A 77 -0.90 1.34 17.79
CA GLU A 77 -0.85 1.55 19.25
C GLU A 77 -0.31 0.36 20.03
N ASN A 78 -0.62 -0.86 19.57
CA ASN A 78 -0.18 -2.09 20.22
C ASN A 78 1.34 -2.31 20.13
N ASP A 79 2.02 -1.64 19.21
CA ASP A 79 3.47 -1.72 19.05
C ASP A 79 4.22 -0.77 20.01
N PHE A 80 3.50 0.14 20.68
CA PHE A 80 4.06 1.11 21.59
C PHE A 80 3.84 0.72 23.06
N SER A 81 4.82 1.05 23.91
CA SER A 81 4.62 0.98 25.36
C SER A 81 3.64 2.08 25.83
N VAL A 82 2.91 1.82 26.92
CA VAL A 82 1.91 2.77 27.48
C VAL A 82 2.52 4.15 27.77
N SER A 83 3.81 4.20 28.14
CA SER A 83 4.54 5.45 28.36
C SER A 83 4.81 6.26 27.09
N MET A 84 4.88 5.59 25.93
CA MET A 84 5.18 6.23 24.64
C MET A 84 3.92 6.83 24.00
N MET A 85 2.74 6.34 24.42
CA MET A 85 1.44 6.81 23.95
C MET A 85 1.17 8.27 24.35
N SER A 86 1.49 8.62 25.59
CA SER A 86 1.25 9.95 26.15
C SER A 86 2.19 11.01 25.57
N CYS A 87 3.38 10.63 25.08
CA CYS A 87 4.37 11.55 24.53
C CYS A 87 4.42 11.59 22.99
N ARG A 88 3.57 10.83 22.26
CA ARG A 88 3.59 10.76 20.79
C ARG A 88 3.45 12.13 20.12
N LYS A 89 2.57 13.00 20.63
CA LYS A 89 2.43 14.38 20.15
C LYS A 89 3.73 15.18 20.33
N ALA A 90 4.38 15.04 21.48
CA ALA A 90 5.63 15.72 21.77
C ALA A 90 6.77 15.20 20.87
N GLN A 91 6.82 13.89 20.60
CA GLN A 91 7.81 13.31 19.69
C GLN A 91 7.65 13.84 18.27
N ILE A 92 6.42 13.87 17.73
CA ILE A 92 6.16 14.43 16.39
C ILE A 92 6.55 15.91 16.34
N PHE A 93 6.26 16.67 17.39
CA PHE A 93 6.63 18.08 17.48
C PHE A 93 8.15 18.27 17.50
N ILE A 94 8.87 17.52 18.33
CA ILE A 94 10.34 17.54 18.40
C ILE A 94 10.95 17.14 17.05
N TRP A 95 10.40 16.10 16.42
CA TRP A 95 10.82 15.65 15.09
C TRP A 95 10.69 16.76 14.05
N LYS A 96 9.52 17.40 13.94
CA LYS A 96 9.33 18.54 13.03
C LYS A 96 10.32 19.67 13.32
N LYS A 97 10.53 20.00 14.60
CA LYS A 97 11.45 21.06 15.04
C LYS A 97 12.91 20.77 14.68
N GLN A 98 13.34 19.51 14.70
CA GLN A 98 14.70 19.12 14.33
C GLN A 98 15.01 19.52 12.87
N TRP A 99 14.10 19.19 11.96
CA TRP A 99 14.24 19.44 10.52
C TRP A 99 13.99 20.90 10.11
N GLU A 100 13.40 21.74 10.96
CA GLU A 100 13.30 23.19 10.69
C GLU A 100 14.67 23.87 10.57
N SER A 101 15.71 23.27 11.15
CA SER A 101 17.08 23.82 11.15
C SER A 101 17.97 23.30 10.02
N GLU A 102 17.54 22.26 9.29
CA GLU A 102 18.32 21.61 8.25
C GLU A 102 17.93 22.09 6.84
N THR A 103 18.95 22.33 6.00
CA THR A 103 18.76 22.84 4.63
C THR A 103 18.46 21.74 3.61
N ASN A 104 18.83 20.49 3.92
CA ASN A 104 18.63 19.34 3.04
C ASN A 104 17.57 18.42 3.64
N LEU A 105 16.32 18.53 3.17
CA LEU A 105 15.25 17.68 3.64
C LEU A 105 15.32 16.30 2.95
N PRO A 106 15.31 15.19 3.71
CA PRO A 106 15.29 13.86 3.14
C PRO A 106 13.97 13.56 2.43
N GLY A 107 14.07 12.96 1.25
CA GLY A 107 12.93 12.60 0.40
C GLY A 107 12.32 11.24 0.73
N SER A 108 13.01 10.44 1.55
CA SER A 108 12.55 9.12 1.97
C SER A 108 12.80 8.89 3.47
N ALA A 109 12.04 7.95 4.04
CA ALA A 109 12.24 7.53 5.42
C ALA A 109 13.65 6.97 5.69
N VAL A 110 14.30 6.37 4.68
CA VAL A 110 15.64 5.80 4.81
C VAL A 110 16.70 6.89 4.91
N GLU A 111 16.56 7.96 4.12
CA GLU A 111 17.46 9.12 4.19
C GLU A 111 17.31 9.84 5.53
N ALA A 112 16.08 9.94 6.05
CA ALA A 112 15.83 10.54 7.36
C ALA A 112 16.44 9.75 8.55
N LEU A 113 16.79 8.48 8.37
CA LEU A 113 17.45 7.66 9.40
C LEU A 113 18.98 7.82 9.43
N GLN A 114 19.58 8.41 8.39
CA GLN A 114 21.03 8.56 8.28
C GLN A 114 21.57 9.83 8.97
N HIS A 115 20.67 10.68 9.47
CA HIS A 115 20.93 11.92 10.20
C HIS A 115 20.61 11.75 11.69
#